data_AF-A0A9E3S788-F1
#
_entry.id   AF-A0A9E3S788-F1
#
_cell.length_a   1.000
_cell.length_b   1.000
_cell.length_c   1.000
_cell.angle_alpha   90.00
_cell.angle_beta   90.00
_cell.angle_gamma   90.00
#
_symmetry.space_group_name_H-M   'P 1'
#
loop_
_entity.id
_entity.type
_entity.pdbx_description
1 polymer ?
#
loop_
_entity_poly.entity_id
_entity_poly.type
_entity_poly.pdbx_seq_one_letter_code
_entity_poly.pdbx_strand_id
1 'polypeptide(L)'
;MDIAEAHRVLGLYVGAPREQIEARHKELTARLSTDEQSELRRLDTARGVALGEAPPEPKRGPRGWKVLLFMVVTMLLIAGSSFIGIAIIDGKRATAETERLHAEAQAIRASWDSYRKSTGISDTEYGRKGAELFTQAEAAHADGDDDTAARTYQASGAAWLEAFEAEDQRITRAWDTQVLGFWSDRLKERFPFDPVAEQDAAPQDVARLFNPASGAIWAVARDHAALADVEVQSRRLATPLKDFEQVMTQGAPIRDALFGEHSPTVDVRFELRLKAPPMLSVYRLQAGGAEATSSRGDAFVSAHWRQEEGGATLVRGGERAETEVLVDLSASDWGLLRMISKGEYTGEGDGVHSWEFAPERFGSRRGKGAAIQIRPGARNPFDLTLYAAFQPG
;
A
#
# COMPACT_ATOMS: atom_id res chain seq x y z
N MET A 1 39.13 -17.20 -4.59
CA MET A 1 38.78 -15.83 -5.02
C MET A 1 39.19 -15.75 -6.47
N ASP A 2 38.27 -15.48 -7.40
CA ASP A 2 38.61 -15.43 -8.82
C ASP A 2 39.60 -14.26 -9.08
N ILE A 3 40.57 -14.46 -9.98
CA ILE A 3 41.54 -13.44 -10.42
C ILE A 3 40.83 -12.17 -10.88
N ALA A 4 39.63 -12.29 -11.47
CA ALA A 4 38.79 -11.17 -11.84
C ALA A 4 38.34 -10.33 -10.62
N GLU A 5 38.09 -10.98 -9.48
CA GLU A 5 37.72 -10.31 -8.23
C GLU A 5 38.93 -9.69 -7.53
N ALA A 6 40.11 -10.33 -7.62
CA ALA A 6 41.37 -9.76 -7.16
C ALA A 6 41.73 -8.45 -7.90
N HIS A 7 41.53 -8.41 -9.21
CA HIS A 7 41.75 -7.21 -10.03
C HIS A 7 40.71 -6.12 -9.77
N ARG A 8 39.44 -6.48 -9.49
CA ARG A 8 38.39 -5.53 -9.13
C ARG A 8 38.66 -4.84 -7.80
N VAL A 9 39.20 -5.56 -6.82
CA VAL A 9 39.61 -5.01 -5.52
C VAL A 9 40.83 -4.09 -5.66
N LEU A 10 41.79 -4.41 -6.55
CA LEU A 10 42.95 -3.54 -6.81
C LEU A 10 42.58 -2.22 -7.53
N GLY A 11 41.49 -2.21 -8.32
CA GLY A 11 40.96 -1.00 -8.97
C GLY A 11 40.36 0.04 -8.01
N LEU A 12 40.03 -0.33 -6.77
CA LEU A 12 39.43 0.56 -5.76
C LEU A 12 40.45 1.41 -4.98
N TYR A 13 41.75 1.31 -5.28
CA TYR A 13 42.82 1.94 -4.48
C TYR A 13 43.59 3.06 -5.20
N VAL A 14 42.93 3.78 -6.10
CA VAL A 14 43.49 5.03 -6.63
C VAL A 14 43.51 6.07 -5.49
N GLY A 15 44.69 6.27 -4.89
CA GLY A 15 44.93 7.27 -3.83
C GLY A 15 45.25 6.75 -2.43
N ALA A 16 45.31 5.43 -2.21
CA ALA A 16 45.65 4.88 -0.90
C ALA A 16 47.18 4.94 -0.61
N PRO A 17 47.60 5.12 0.66
CA PRO A 17 49.01 5.06 1.04
C PRO A 17 49.62 3.71 0.70
N ARG A 18 50.86 3.73 0.19
CA ARG A 18 51.61 2.54 -0.24
C ARG A 18 51.63 1.40 0.79
N GLU A 19 51.73 1.74 2.07
CA GLU A 19 51.74 0.77 3.18
C GLU A 19 50.42 -0.02 3.30
N GLN A 20 49.27 0.61 3.01
CA GLN A 20 47.98 -0.08 3.01
C GLN A 20 47.83 -1.02 1.81
N ILE A 21 48.36 -0.61 0.64
CA ILE A 21 48.37 -1.45 -0.57
C ILE A 21 49.24 -2.68 -0.32
N GLU A 22 50.43 -2.51 0.25
CA GLU A 22 51.36 -3.61 0.55
C GLU A 22 50.80 -4.56 1.63
N ALA A 23 50.19 -4.03 2.69
CA ALA A 23 49.58 -4.84 3.75
C ALA A 23 48.40 -5.68 3.24
N ARG A 24 47.52 -5.08 2.42
CA ARG A 24 46.35 -5.78 1.87
C ARG A 24 46.73 -6.76 0.76
N HIS A 25 47.75 -6.45 -0.05
CA HIS A 25 48.31 -7.39 -1.01
C HIS A 25 48.85 -8.63 -0.29
N LYS A 26 49.59 -8.46 0.82
CA LYS A 26 50.07 -9.58 1.64
C LYS A 26 48.93 -10.43 2.20
N GLU A 27 47.84 -9.81 2.65
CA GLU A 27 46.65 -10.51 3.14
C GLU A 27 45.92 -11.30 2.05
N LEU A 28 45.74 -10.71 0.86
CA LEU A 28 45.06 -11.37 -0.27
C LEU A 28 45.88 -12.54 -0.80
N THR A 29 47.21 -12.38 -0.90
CA THR A 29 48.11 -13.47 -1.32
C THR A 29 48.13 -14.62 -0.32
N ALA A 30 47.94 -14.34 0.98
CA ALA A 30 47.84 -15.38 2.02
C ALA A 30 46.53 -16.19 1.94
N ARG A 31 45.49 -15.68 1.27
CA ARG A 31 44.19 -16.38 1.09
C ARG A 31 44.12 -17.23 -0.18
N LEU A 32 45.13 -17.16 -1.05
CA LEU A 32 45.22 -17.99 -2.25
C LEU A 32 45.61 -19.43 -1.88
N SER A 33 45.09 -20.39 -2.63
CA SER A 33 45.48 -21.80 -2.52
C SER A 33 46.95 -22.01 -2.93
N THR A 34 47.55 -23.12 -2.51
CA THR A 34 48.97 -23.42 -2.77
C THR A 34 49.30 -23.51 -4.27
N ASP A 35 48.34 -23.94 -5.09
CA ASP A 35 48.48 -24.01 -6.55
C ASP A 35 48.46 -22.61 -7.18
N GLU A 36 47.54 -21.74 -6.75
CA GLU A 36 47.47 -20.34 -7.20
C GLU A 36 48.71 -19.53 -6.79
N GLN A 37 49.23 -19.76 -5.58
CA GLN A 37 50.47 -19.12 -5.13
C GLN A 37 51.68 -19.57 -5.98
N SER A 38 51.68 -20.82 -6.43
CA SER A 38 52.73 -21.39 -7.28
C SER A 38 52.66 -20.84 -8.71
N GLU A 39 51.46 -20.58 -9.22
CA GLU A 39 51.23 -19.93 -10.52
C GLU A 39 51.62 -18.44 -10.51
N LEU A 40 51.30 -17.72 -9.42
CA LEU A 40 51.77 -16.34 -9.19
C LEU A 40 53.30 -16.26 -9.13
N ARG A 41 53.97 -17.19 -8.44
CA ARG A 41 55.44 -17.26 -8.43
C ARG A 41 56.02 -17.56 -9.81
N ARG A 42 55.35 -18.39 -10.62
CA ARG A 42 55.77 -18.64 -12.02
C ARG A 42 55.66 -17.38 -12.88
N LEU A 43 54.61 -16.58 -12.70
CA LEU A 43 54.44 -15.31 -13.42
C LEU A 43 55.46 -14.25 -12.98
N ASP A 44 55.76 -14.14 -11.68
CA ASP A 44 56.81 -13.24 -11.19
C ASP A 44 58.20 -13.68 -11.64
N THR A 45 58.45 -15.00 -11.72
CA THR A 45 59.69 -15.54 -12.28
C THR A 45 59.76 -15.26 -13.80
N ALA A 46 58.65 -15.38 -14.53
CA ALA A 46 58.59 -15.05 -15.95
C ALA A 46 58.81 -13.54 -16.21
N ARG A 47 58.36 -12.66 -15.29
CA ARG A 47 58.67 -11.22 -15.31
C ARG A 47 60.13 -10.94 -14.92
N GLY A 48 60.70 -11.70 -13.99
CA GLY A 48 62.10 -11.58 -13.59
C GLY A 48 63.10 -12.08 -14.65
N VAL A 49 62.70 -13.04 -15.50
CA VAL A 49 63.54 -13.61 -16.56
C VAL A 49 63.61 -12.71 -17.82
N ALA A 50 62.78 -11.67 -17.92
CA ALA A 50 62.90 -10.66 -18.98
C ALA A 50 63.94 -9.56 -18.71
N LEU A 51 64.68 -9.64 -17.59
CA LEU A 51 65.86 -8.81 -17.29
C LEU A 51 67.14 -9.63 -17.46
N GLY A 52 67.31 -10.21 -18.64
CA GLY A 52 68.57 -10.82 -19.06
C GLY A 52 69.63 -9.73 -19.31
N GLU A 53 70.78 -9.92 -18.68
CA GLU A 53 72.10 -9.32 -18.93
C GLU A 53 72.17 -7.83 -19.27
N ALA A 54 72.83 -7.07 -18.37
CA ALA A 54 73.24 -5.70 -18.64
C ALA A 54 73.99 -5.63 -19.98
N PRO A 55 73.56 -4.78 -20.93
CA PRO A 55 74.23 -4.65 -22.21
C PRO A 55 75.67 -4.18 -21.99
N PRO A 56 76.64 -4.67 -22.79
CA PRO A 56 78.03 -4.28 -22.66
C PRO A 56 78.18 -2.76 -22.73
N GLU A 57 79.04 -2.21 -21.87
CA GLU A 57 79.30 -0.77 -21.76
C GLU A 57 79.50 -0.15 -23.16
N PRO A 58 78.65 0.82 -23.56
CA PRO A 58 78.80 1.46 -24.85
C PRO A 58 80.10 2.28 -24.83
N LYS A 59 81.06 1.88 -25.68
CA LYS A 59 82.24 2.71 -25.98
C LYS A 59 81.75 4.12 -26.31
N ARG A 60 82.14 5.10 -25.49
CA ARG A 60 81.79 6.52 -25.60
C ARG A 60 82.32 7.11 -26.90
N GLY A 61 81.61 6.87 -28.00
CA GLY A 61 81.73 7.64 -29.23
C GLY A 61 80.91 8.93 -29.11
N PRO A 62 81.39 10.08 -29.65
CA PRO A 62 80.76 11.40 -29.50
C PRO A 62 79.38 11.57 -30.18
N ARG A 63 78.71 10.47 -30.54
CA ARG A 63 77.36 10.43 -31.14
C ARG A 63 76.27 9.82 -30.23
N GLY A 64 76.63 9.22 -29.08
CA GLY A 64 75.69 8.52 -28.19
C GLY A 64 74.65 9.41 -27.49
N TRP A 65 74.97 10.68 -27.22
CA TRP A 65 74.05 11.60 -26.55
C TRP A 65 72.79 11.89 -27.39
N LYS A 66 72.90 11.88 -28.73
CA LYS A 66 71.77 12.12 -29.63
C LYS A 66 70.75 10.97 -29.59
N VAL A 67 71.23 9.73 -29.46
CA VAL A 67 70.37 8.53 -29.34
C VAL A 67 69.67 8.51 -27.98
N LEU A 68 70.38 8.88 -26.92
CA LEU A 68 69.81 8.96 -25.57
C LEU A 68 68.76 10.07 -25.47
N LEU A 69 69.04 11.25 -26.04
CA LEU A 69 68.09 12.36 -26.12
C LEU A 69 66.85 11.96 -26.93
N PHE A 70 67.02 11.28 -28.06
CA PHE A 70 65.91 10.79 -28.87
C PHE A 70 65.04 9.78 -28.12
N MET A 71 65.63 8.82 -27.38
CA MET A 71 64.86 7.87 -26.55
C MET A 71 64.09 8.58 -25.43
N VAL A 72 64.70 9.55 -24.74
CA VAL A 72 64.03 10.31 -23.68
C VAL A 72 62.86 11.13 -24.23
N VAL A 73 63.05 11.82 -25.36
CA VAL A 73 61.97 12.57 -26.03
C VAL A 73 60.85 11.63 -26.48
N THR A 74 61.18 10.47 -27.03
CA THR A 74 60.18 9.48 -27.47
C THR A 74 59.40 8.91 -26.28
N MET A 75 60.06 8.59 -25.17
CA MET A 75 59.38 8.15 -23.94
C MET A 75 58.47 9.23 -23.35
N LEU A 76 58.89 10.50 -23.36
CA LEU A 76 58.06 11.61 -22.89
C LEU A 76 56.83 11.82 -23.79
N LEU A 77 56.97 11.66 -25.11
CA LEU A 77 55.84 11.72 -26.04
C LEU A 77 54.85 10.56 -25.81
N ILE A 78 55.34 9.34 -25.61
CA ILE A 78 54.49 8.17 -25.30
C ILE A 78 53.77 8.33 -23.96
N ALA A 79 54.48 8.82 -22.93
CA ALA A 79 53.88 9.11 -21.63
C ALA A 79 52.81 10.21 -21.75
N GLY A 80 53.11 11.31 -22.44
CA GLY A 80 52.15 12.39 -22.70
C GLY A 80 50.90 11.93 -23.47
N SER A 81 51.06 11.12 -24.52
CA SER A 81 49.92 10.58 -25.25
C SER A 81 49.08 9.61 -24.43
N SER A 82 49.71 8.86 -23.51
CA SER A 82 49.00 7.93 -22.63
C SER A 82 48.17 8.67 -21.56
N PHE A 83 48.70 9.75 -20.98
CA PHE A 83 47.96 10.60 -20.04
C PHE A 83 46.77 11.29 -20.71
N ILE A 84 46.94 11.82 -21.92
CA ILE A 84 45.83 12.42 -22.69
C ILE A 84 44.77 11.37 -23.02
N GLY A 85 45.19 10.15 -23.41
CA GLY A 85 44.26 9.04 -23.69
C GLY A 85 43.43 8.63 -22.47
N ILE A 86 44.06 8.51 -21.30
CA ILE A 86 43.38 8.18 -20.04
C ILE A 86 42.38 9.29 -19.66
N ALA A 87 42.80 10.55 -19.71
CA ALA A 87 41.92 11.69 -19.40
C ALA A 87 40.70 11.77 -20.34
N ILE A 88 40.86 11.46 -21.62
CA ILE A 88 39.74 11.41 -22.58
C ILE A 88 38.79 10.25 -22.27
N ILE A 89 39.33 9.07 -21.91
CA ILE A 89 38.51 7.90 -21.59
C ILE A 89 37.73 8.13 -20.29
N ASP A 90 38.37 8.70 -19.27
CA ASP A 90 37.75 9.00 -17.98
C ASP A 90 36.67 10.08 -18.13
N GLY A 91 36.94 11.14 -18.89
CA GLY A 91 35.93 12.16 -19.21
C GLY A 91 34.71 11.58 -19.93
N LYS A 92 34.91 10.73 -20.95
CA LYS A 92 33.78 10.06 -21.64
C LYS A 92 32.97 9.14 -20.74
N ARG A 93 33.61 8.48 -19.77
CA ARG A 93 32.93 7.62 -18.79
C ARG A 93 32.10 8.46 -17.82
N ALA A 94 32.65 9.57 -17.33
CA ALA A 94 31.93 10.49 -16.45
C ALA A 94 30.66 11.02 -17.14
N THR A 95 30.76 11.53 -18.36
CA THR A 95 29.59 12.02 -19.11
C THR A 95 28.53 10.93 -19.33
N ALA A 96 28.92 9.72 -19.74
CA ALA A 96 27.98 8.62 -19.94
C ALA A 96 27.30 8.16 -18.63
N GLU A 97 28.00 8.22 -17.51
CA GLU A 97 27.42 7.95 -16.19
C GLU A 97 26.45 9.05 -15.76
N THR A 98 26.81 10.32 -15.96
CA THR A 98 25.94 11.48 -15.71
C THR A 98 24.65 11.39 -16.52
N GLU A 99 24.73 11.07 -17.82
CA GLU A 99 23.54 10.88 -18.67
C GLU A 99 22.64 9.75 -18.18
N ARG A 100 23.23 8.63 -17.73
CA ARG A 100 22.49 7.51 -17.15
C ARG A 100 21.76 7.93 -15.87
N LEU A 101 22.45 8.65 -14.96
CA LEU A 101 21.89 9.13 -13.71
C LEU A 101 20.82 10.20 -13.92
N HIS A 102 21.00 11.08 -14.89
CA HIS A 102 19.98 12.05 -15.31
C HIS A 102 18.70 11.34 -15.77
N ALA A 103 18.81 10.35 -16.67
CA ALA A 103 17.66 9.59 -17.16
C ALA A 103 16.95 8.83 -16.03
N GLU A 104 17.71 8.27 -15.09
CA GLU A 104 17.19 7.59 -13.90
C GLU A 104 16.42 8.56 -12.99
N ALA A 105 17.02 9.70 -12.64
CA ALA A 105 16.40 10.74 -11.84
C ALA A 105 15.12 11.28 -12.51
N GLN A 106 15.15 11.49 -13.83
CA GLN A 106 14.00 11.95 -14.61
C GLN A 106 12.85 10.93 -14.58
N ALA A 107 13.15 9.63 -14.67
CA ALA A 107 12.15 8.57 -14.56
C ALA A 107 11.50 8.54 -13.17
N ILE A 108 12.31 8.64 -12.09
CA ILE A 108 11.80 8.68 -10.71
C ILE A 108 10.90 9.90 -10.50
N ARG A 109 11.34 11.08 -10.98
CA ARG A 109 10.54 12.31 -10.95
C ARG A 109 9.19 12.15 -11.64
N ALA A 110 9.18 11.58 -12.85
CA ALA A 110 7.96 11.38 -13.61
C ALA A 110 6.98 10.44 -12.88
N SER A 111 7.49 9.38 -12.24
CA SER A 111 6.69 8.51 -11.39
C SER A 111 6.12 9.26 -10.18
N TRP A 112 6.92 10.10 -9.51
CA TRP A 112 6.47 10.92 -8.38
C TRP A 112 5.37 11.91 -8.78
N ASP A 113 5.55 12.62 -9.89
CA ASP A 113 4.59 13.58 -10.40
C ASP A 113 3.27 12.89 -10.82
N SER A 114 3.36 11.70 -11.44
CA SER A 114 2.19 10.89 -11.80
C SER A 114 1.43 10.43 -10.57
N TYR A 115 2.15 9.90 -9.57
CA TYR A 115 1.57 9.49 -8.29
C TYR A 115 0.82 10.65 -7.63
N ARG A 116 1.47 11.80 -7.45
CA ARG A 116 0.87 13.00 -6.86
C ARG A 116 -0.39 13.46 -7.59
N LYS A 117 -0.35 13.45 -8.92
CA LYS A 117 -1.49 13.84 -9.74
C LYS A 117 -2.66 12.89 -9.56
N SER A 118 -2.40 11.58 -9.43
CA SER A 118 -3.44 10.56 -9.28
C SER A 118 -4.11 10.58 -7.90
N THR A 119 -3.35 10.88 -6.85
CA THR A 119 -3.85 10.91 -5.46
C THR A 119 -4.30 12.30 -5.01
N GLY A 120 -3.89 13.34 -5.73
CA GLY A 120 -4.19 14.74 -5.38
C GLY A 120 -3.37 15.27 -4.21
N ILE A 121 -2.33 14.55 -3.75
CA ILE A 121 -1.48 15.02 -2.66
C ILE A 121 -0.62 16.21 -3.08
N SER A 122 -0.41 17.14 -2.15
CA SER A 122 0.57 18.21 -2.31
C SER A 122 1.99 17.66 -2.33
N ASP A 123 2.94 18.47 -2.81
CA ASP A 123 4.35 18.08 -2.75
C ASP A 123 4.81 17.91 -1.30
N THR A 124 5.62 16.89 -1.06
CA THR A 124 6.23 16.66 0.25
C THR A 124 7.51 17.49 0.38
N GLU A 125 8.08 17.55 1.58
CA GLU A 125 9.40 18.15 1.77
C GLU A 125 10.47 17.44 0.92
N TYR A 126 10.45 16.10 0.92
CA TYR A 126 11.36 15.27 0.13
C TYR A 126 11.15 15.43 -1.38
N GLY A 127 9.90 15.51 -1.84
CA GLY A 127 9.58 15.75 -3.25
C GLY A 127 10.10 17.11 -3.76
N ARG A 128 9.95 18.17 -2.96
CA ARG A 128 10.52 19.49 -3.24
C ARG A 128 12.04 19.48 -3.26
N LYS A 129 12.66 18.84 -2.27
CA LYS A 129 14.13 18.67 -2.20
C LYS A 129 14.67 17.94 -3.43
N GLY A 130 13.97 16.89 -3.89
CA GLY A 130 14.31 16.17 -5.12
C GLY A 130 14.30 17.09 -6.35
N ALA A 131 13.28 17.93 -6.49
CA ALA A 131 13.18 18.90 -7.59
C ALA A 131 14.24 20.01 -7.54
N GLU A 132 14.55 20.52 -6.36
CA GLU A 132 15.61 21.51 -6.14
C GLU A 132 16.98 20.94 -6.52
N LEU A 133 17.31 19.73 -6.04
CA LEU A 133 18.55 19.03 -6.37
C LEU A 133 18.63 18.73 -7.87
N PHE A 134 17.53 18.32 -8.51
CA PHE A 134 17.52 18.09 -9.95
C PHE A 134 17.90 19.37 -10.72
N THR A 135 17.33 20.51 -10.33
CA THR A 135 17.64 21.81 -10.95
C THR A 135 19.10 22.21 -10.74
N GLN A 136 19.69 21.90 -9.58
CA GLN A 136 21.11 22.12 -9.31
C GLN A 136 22.00 21.20 -10.16
N ALA A 137 21.60 19.95 -10.36
CA ALA A 137 22.32 18.99 -11.20
C ALA A 137 22.34 19.43 -12.67
N GLU A 138 21.21 19.93 -13.19
CA GLU A 138 21.11 20.50 -14.54
C GLU A 138 22.05 21.70 -14.71
N ALA A 139 22.12 22.59 -13.72
CA ALA A 139 23.03 23.73 -13.75
C ALA A 139 24.50 23.29 -13.77
N ALA A 140 24.90 22.35 -12.91
CA ALA A 140 26.26 21.82 -12.89
C ALA A 140 26.64 21.12 -14.21
N HIS A 141 25.71 20.38 -14.80
CA HIS A 141 25.94 19.72 -16.10
C HIS A 141 26.09 20.74 -17.24
N ALA A 142 25.28 21.80 -17.25
CA ALA A 142 25.39 22.88 -18.22
C ALA A 142 26.74 23.64 -18.12
N ASP A 143 27.32 23.72 -16.92
CA ASP A 143 28.64 24.30 -16.66
C ASP A 143 29.81 23.34 -17.00
N GLY A 144 29.52 22.10 -17.40
CA GLY A 144 30.51 21.07 -17.72
C GLY A 144 31.13 20.37 -16.50
N ASP A 145 30.56 20.56 -15.30
CA ASP A 145 30.96 19.85 -14.07
C ASP A 145 30.17 18.55 -13.91
N ASP A 146 30.51 17.56 -14.75
CA ASP A 146 29.84 16.26 -14.81
C ASP A 146 29.90 15.49 -13.48
N ASP A 147 30.99 15.63 -12.69
CA ASP A 147 31.14 14.96 -11.40
C ASP A 147 30.18 15.53 -10.34
N THR A 148 29.98 16.84 -10.32
CA THR A 148 28.98 17.46 -9.46
C THR A 148 27.57 17.16 -9.95
N ALA A 149 27.33 17.17 -11.26
CA ALA A 149 26.04 16.81 -11.84
C ALA A 149 25.63 15.37 -11.48
N ALA A 150 26.51 14.38 -11.70
CA ALA A 150 26.26 12.98 -11.37
C ALA A 150 25.86 12.78 -9.91
N ARG A 151 26.65 13.31 -8.97
CA ARG A 151 26.36 13.23 -7.52
C ARG A 151 25.03 13.88 -7.17
N THR A 152 24.71 14.99 -7.82
CA THR A 152 23.48 15.75 -7.53
C THR A 152 22.24 15.07 -8.14
N TYR A 153 22.32 14.47 -9.33
CA TYR A 153 21.26 13.61 -9.88
C TYR A 153 20.99 12.40 -9.00
N GLN A 154 22.04 11.73 -8.51
CA GLN A 154 21.90 10.62 -7.57
C GLN A 154 21.21 11.06 -6.28
N ALA A 155 21.60 12.20 -5.71
CA ALA A 155 20.97 12.75 -4.50
C ALA A 155 19.49 13.15 -4.73
N SER A 156 19.18 13.68 -5.92
CA SER A 156 17.82 14.01 -6.35
C SER A 156 16.94 12.76 -6.45
N GLY A 157 17.43 11.70 -7.11
CA GLY A 157 16.75 10.40 -7.17
C GLY A 157 16.49 9.81 -5.79
N ALA A 158 17.49 9.85 -4.89
CA ALA A 158 17.34 9.39 -3.51
C ALA A 158 16.27 10.18 -2.74
N ALA A 159 16.20 11.51 -2.91
CA ALA A 159 15.19 12.32 -2.25
C ALA A 159 13.76 11.99 -2.69
N TRP A 160 13.51 11.66 -3.97
CA TRP A 160 12.19 11.20 -4.39
C TRP A 160 11.86 9.79 -3.90
N LEU A 161 12.85 8.90 -3.80
CA LEU A 161 12.65 7.59 -3.17
C LEU A 161 12.28 7.73 -1.68
N GLU A 162 12.94 8.64 -0.95
CA GLU A 162 12.56 9.00 0.43
C GLU A 162 11.13 9.55 0.50
N ALA A 163 10.69 10.32 -0.52
CA ALA A 163 9.33 10.82 -0.60
C ALA A 163 8.29 9.69 -0.73
N PHE A 164 8.58 8.68 -1.55
CA PHE A 164 7.73 7.49 -1.66
C PHE A 164 7.72 6.65 -0.38
N GLU A 165 8.87 6.47 0.27
CA GLU A 165 8.95 5.73 1.54
C GLU A 165 8.16 6.43 2.65
N ALA A 166 8.27 7.76 2.74
CA ALA A 166 7.49 8.54 3.71
C ALA A 166 5.98 8.39 3.49
N GLU A 167 5.55 8.25 2.24
CA GLU A 167 4.17 8.05 1.86
C GLU A 167 3.68 6.63 2.16
N ASP A 168 4.48 5.60 1.87
CA ASP A 168 4.20 4.22 2.26
C ASP A 168 4.00 4.09 3.78
N GLN A 169 4.88 4.74 4.57
CA GLN A 169 4.76 4.80 6.02
C GLN A 169 3.53 5.58 6.48
N ARG A 170 3.10 6.61 5.75
CA ARG A 170 1.85 7.33 6.04
C ARG A 170 0.64 6.44 5.81
N ILE A 171 0.59 5.73 4.68
CA ILE A 171 -0.49 4.81 4.30
C ILE A 171 -0.58 3.67 5.32
N THR A 172 0.55 3.04 5.66
CA THR A 172 0.61 1.96 6.67
C THR A 172 0.09 2.44 8.02
N ARG A 173 0.55 3.60 8.50
CA ARG A 173 0.03 4.18 9.75
C ARG A 173 -1.46 4.50 9.68
N ALA A 174 -1.96 4.99 8.54
CA ALA A 174 -3.38 5.27 8.36
C ALA A 174 -4.21 3.98 8.39
N TRP A 175 -3.72 2.90 7.77
CA TRP A 175 -4.35 1.58 7.85
C TRP A 175 -4.42 1.10 9.31
N ASP A 176 -3.31 1.10 10.02
CA ASP A 176 -3.26 0.60 11.40
C ASP A 176 -4.13 1.42 12.35
N THR A 177 -4.10 2.75 12.24
CA THR A 177 -4.78 3.63 13.21
C THR A 177 -6.22 3.94 12.83
N GLN A 178 -6.49 4.25 11.56
CA GLN A 178 -7.80 4.73 11.11
C GLN A 178 -8.72 3.60 10.65
N VAL A 179 -8.17 2.45 10.26
CA VAL A 179 -8.96 1.27 9.88
C VAL A 179 -8.97 0.26 11.02
N LEU A 180 -7.82 -0.34 11.34
CA LEU A 180 -7.76 -1.44 12.31
C LEU A 180 -8.01 -0.98 13.75
N GLY A 181 -7.33 0.10 14.17
CA GLY A 181 -7.50 0.70 15.50
C GLY A 181 -8.92 1.21 15.71
N PHE A 182 -9.45 1.98 14.74
CA PHE A 182 -10.82 2.48 14.80
C PHE A 182 -11.86 1.35 14.88
N TRP A 183 -11.70 0.29 14.07
CA TRP A 183 -12.56 -0.89 14.14
C TRP A 183 -12.56 -1.51 15.54
N SER A 184 -11.37 -1.78 16.07
CA SER A 184 -11.21 -2.42 17.38
C SER A 184 -11.86 -1.60 18.49
N ASP A 185 -11.71 -0.27 18.44
CA ASP A 185 -12.18 0.62 19.50
C ASP A 185 -13.67 0.93 19.43
N ARG A 186 -14.26 0.98 18.23
CA ARG A 186 -15.61 1.54 18.01
C ARG A 186 -16.65 0.53 17.56
N LEU A 187 -16.25 -0.54 16.87
CA LEU A 187 -17.19 -1.38 16.14
C LEU A 187 -17.14 -2.86 16.54
N LYS A 188 -15.96 -3.42 16.83
CA LYS A 188 -15.77 -4.87 17.04
C LYS A 188 -16.72 -5.51 18.05
N GLU A 189 -16.92 -4.87 19.21
CA GLU A 189 -17.73 -5.37 20.33
C GLU A 189 -19.13 -4.70 20.37
N ARG A 190 -19.67 -4.38 19.21
CA ARG A 190 -20.93 -3.65 19.06
C ARG A 190 -21.80 -4.33 18.01
N PHE A 191 -23.10 -4.28 18.22
CA PHE A 191 -24.06 -4.75 17.23
C PHE A 191 -24.07 -3.80 16.02
N PRO A 192 -24.10 -4.27 14.75
CA PRO A 192 -24.37 -5.65 14.32
C PRO A 192 -23.14 -6.56 14.16
N PHE A 193 -21.93 -6.07 14.43
CA PHE A 193 -20.68 -6.81 14.22
C PHE A 193 -20.46 -7.91 15.27
N ASP A 194 -20.88 -7.64 16.50
CA ASP A 194 -21.08 -8.64 17.54
C ASP A 194 -22.59 -8.87 17.74
N PRO A 195 -23.14 -10.01 17.28
CA PRO A 195 -24.58 -10.30 17.40
C PRO A 195 -25.09 -10.37 18.84
N VAL A 196 -24.23 -10.62 19.83
CA VAL A 196 -24.61 -10.71 21.24
C VAL A 196 -24.39 -9.42 22.01
N ALA A 197 -23.75 -8.41 21.41
CA ALA A 197 -23.50 -7.13 22.06
C ALA A 197 -24.81 -6.39 22.37
N GLU A 198 -24.91 -5.88 23.61
CA GLU A 198 -26.03 -5.05 24.05
C GLU A 198 -25.98 -3.63 23.48
N GLN A 199 -24.77 -3.12 23.23
CA GLN A 199 -24.55 -1.79 22.69
C GLN A 199 -24.49 -1.81 21.16
N ASP A 200 -25.11 -0.81 20.55
CA ASP A 200 -25.10 -0.58 19.12
C ASP A 200 -23.83 0.14 18.67
N ALA A 201 -23.34 -0.21 17.49
CA ALA A 201 -22.33 0.58 16.79
C ALA A 201 -22.99 1.89 16.36
N ALA A 202 -22.38 3.04 16.58
CA ALA A 202 -22.97 4.27 16.06
C ALA A 202 -23.00 4.21 14.52
N PRO A 203 -24.14 4.47 13.85
CA PRO A 203 -24.21 4.49 12.39
C PRO A 203 -23.20 5.45 11.74
N GLN A 204 -22.84 6.53 12.43
CA GLN A 204 -21.79 7.48 12.05
C GLN A 204 -20.41 6.81 12.01
N ASP A 205 -20.10 5.94 12.98
CA ASP A 205 -18.83 5.21 13.04
C ASP A 205 -18.77 4.16 11.93
N VAL A 206 -19.90 3.51 11.62
CA VAL A 206 -20.00 2.61 10.46
C VAL A 206 -19.79 3.37 9.15
N ALA A 207 -20.42 4.54 8.98
CA ALA A 207 -20.19 5.41 7.83
C ALA A 207 -18.73 5.85 7.70
N ARG A 208 -18.11 6.25 8.81
CA ARG A 208 -16.70 6.66 8.82
C ARG A 208 -15.75 5.58 8.34
N LEU A 209 -16.09 4.31 8.54
CA LEU A 209 -15.24 3.19 8.11
C LEU A 209 -15.61 2.69 6.70
N PHE A 210 -16.90 2.50 6.42
CA PHE A 210 -17.39 1.77 5.25
C PHE A 210 -17.95 2.64 4.12
N ASN A 211 -18.16 3.95 4.30
CA ASN A 211 -18.71 4.79 3.24
C ASN A 211 -17.85 4.73 1.96
N PRO A 212 -18.41 4.49 0.76
CA PRO A 212 -17.63 4.32 -0.47
C PRO A 212 -16.70 5.51 -0.81
N ALA A 213 -17.18 6.73 -0.56
CA ALA A 213 -16.47 7.95 -0.91
C ALA A 213 -15.49 8.38 0.18
N SER A 214 -15.98 8.49 1.42
CA SER A 214 -15.26 9.07 2.56
C SER A 214 -14.76 8.06 3.60
N GLY A 215 -15.14 6.79 3.49
CA GLY A 215 -14.80 5.76 4.45
C GLY A 215 -13.31 5.44 4.49
N ALA A 216 -12.77 5.26 5.68
CA ALA A 216 -11.33 5.07 5.89
C ALA A 216 -10.76 3.85 5.14
N ILE A 217 -11.51 2.73 5.07
CA ILE A 217 -11.07 1.53 4.32
C ILE A 217 -10.77 1.91 2.86
N TRP A 218 -11.74 2.56 2.22
CA TRP A 218 -11.68 2.85 0.79
C TRP A 218 -10.71 3.99 0.47
N ALA A 219 -10.60 4.97 1.36
CA ALA A 219 -9.62 6.04 1.24
C ALA A 219 -8.18 5.47 1.27
N VAL A 220 -7.84 4.69 2.28
CA VAL A 220 -6.49 4.11 2.41
C VAL A 220 -6.22 3.09 1.29
N ALA A 221 -7.22 2.31 0.87
CA ALA A 221 -7.07 1.37 -0.24
C ALA A 221 -6.78 2.06 -1.58
N ARG A 222 -7.37 3.24 -1.85
CA ARG A 222 -7.06 4.02 -3.06
C ARG A 222 -5.62 4.53 -3.04
N ASP A 223 -5.17 5.07 -1.90
CA ASP A 223 -3.79 5.56 -1.74
C ASP A 223 -2.80 4.40 -1.91
N HIS A 224 -3.08 3.25 -1.28
CA HIS A 224 -2.25 2.04 -1.37
C HIS A 224 -2.16 1.50 -2.80
N ALA A 225 -3.30 1.40 -3.51
CA ALA A 225 -3.33 0.97 -4.90
C ALA A 225 -2.54 1.92 -5.81
N ALA A 226 -2.72 3.23 -5.64
CA ALA A 226 -1.99 4.23 -6.42
C ALA A 226 -0.47 4.13 -6.21
N LEU A 227 -0.01 3.83 -4.99
CA LEU A 227 1.41 3.60 -4.71
C LEU A 227 1.89 2.23 -5.23
N ALA A 228 1.05 1.19 -5.17
CA ALA A 228 1.38 -0.15 -5.64
C ALA A 228 1.55 -0.22 -7.17
N ASP A 229 0.88 0.66 -7.91
CA ASP A 229 1.03 0.85 -9.35
C ASP A 229 2.32 1.57 -9.75
N VAL A 230 3.05 2.16 -8.79
CA VAL A 230 4.35 2.80 -9.04
C VAL A 230 5.47 1.77 -9.00
N GLU A 231 6.16 1.63 -10.13
CA GLU A 231 7.37 0.82 -10.26
C GLU A 231 8.57 1.73 -10.54
N VAL A 232 9.57 1.68 -9.66
CA VAL A 232 10.83 2.40 -9.83
C VAL A 232 11.95 1.37 -9.81
N GLN A 233 12.76 1.33 -10.87
CA GLN A 233 13.88 0.37 -11.00
C GLN A 233 13.46 -1.09 -10.81
N SER A 234 12.30 -1.46 -11.36
CA SER A 234 11.70 -2.79 -11.19
C SER A 234 11.36 -3.20 -9.76
N ARG A 235 11.21 -2.22 -8.86
CA ARG A 235 10.77 -2.43 -7.47
C ARG A 235 9.43 -1.77 -7.25
N ARG A 236 8.52 -2.51 -6.62
CA ARG A 236 7.26 -1.98 -6.08
C ARG A 236 7.56 -1.23 -4.79
N LEU A 237 6.97 -0.05 -4.64
CA LEU A 237 7.24 0.84 -3.51
C LEU A 237 6.26 0.65 -2.34
N ALA A 238 5.07 0.10 -2.60
CA ALA A 238 4.07 -0.13 -1.58
C ALA A 238 4.36 -1.39 -0.75
N THR A 239 4.38 -1.23 0.58
CA THR A 239 4.42 -2.35 1.52
C THR A 239 3.06 -3.04 1.56
N PRO A 240 2.98 -4.38 1.54
CA PRO A 240 1.72 -5.09 1.73
C PRO A 240 1.08 -4.73 3.09
N LEU A 241 -0.18 -4.31 3.07
CA LEU A 241 -0.93 -4.01 4.27
C LEU A 241 -1.47 -5.29 4.91
N LYS A 242 -1.41 -5.36 6.24
CA LYS A 242 -1.91 -6.51 6.99
C LYS A 242 -3.43 -6.65 6.83
N ASP A 243 -3.90 -7.89 6.58
CA ASP A 243 -5.31 -8.25 6.45
C ASP A 243 -6.07 -7.50 5.34
N PHE A 244 -5.36 -6.83 4.42
CA PHE A 244 -5.93 -5.96 3.40
C PHE A 244 -6.95 -6.68 2.52
N GLU A 245 -6.58 -7.81 1.92
CA GLU A 245 -7.46 -8.57 1.04
C GLU A 245 -8.73 -9.06 1.76
N GLN A 246 -8.57 -9.49 3.01
CA GLN A 246 -9.69 -9.94 3.86
C GLN A 246 -10.65 -8.78 4.15
N VAL A 247 -10.13 -7.62 4.56
CA VAL A 247 -10.91 -6.41 4.83
C VAL A 247 -11.67 -5.96 3.59
N MET A 248 -11.00 -5.92 2.43
CA MET A 248 -11.63 -5.50 1.18
C MET A 248 -12.72 -6.48 0.75
N THR A 249 -12.49 -7.77 0.90
CA THR A 249 -13.44 -8.83 0.54
C THR A 249 -14.67 -8.83 1.45
N GLN A 250 -14.48 -8.71 2.76
CA GLN A 250 -15.57 -8.72 3.75
C GLN A 250 -16.29 -7.37 3.84
N GLY A 251 -15.58 -6.27 3.62
CA GLY A 251 -16.13 -4.91 3.75
C GLY A 251 -16.93 -4.44 2.54
N ALA A 252 -16.63 -4.92 1.33
CA ALA A 252 -17.35 -4.52 0.12
C ALA A 252 -18.86 -4.86 0.17
N PRO A 253 -19.27 -6.06 0.62
CA PRO A 253 -20.70 -6.37 0.72
C PRO A 253 -21.41 -5.53 1.80
N ILE A 254 -20.74 -5.14 2.89
CA ILE A 254 -21.30 -4.21 3.91
C ILE A 254 -21.52 -2.83 3.28
N ARG A 255 -20.51 -2.31 2.58
CA ARG A 255 -20.59 -1.04 1.85
C ARG A 255 -21.79 -1.04 0.89
N ASP A 256 -21.88 -2.06 0.04
CA ASP A 256 -22.92 -2.16 -0.98
C ASP A 256 -24.33 -2.32 -0.39
N ALA A 257 -24.44 -2.91 0.81
CA ALA A 257 -25.71 -3.13 1.48
C ALA A 257 -26.22 -1.88 2.22
N LEU A 258 -25.32 -1.07 2.79
CA LEU A 258 -25.67 0.06 3.64
C LEU A 258 -25.64 1.43 2.95
N PHE A 259 -24.87 1.58 1.88
CA PHE A 259 -24.67 2.87 1.21
C PHE A 259 -25.18 2.82 -0.23
N GLY A 260 -26.06 3.76 -0.58
CA GLY A 260 -26.36 4.06 -1.98
C GLY A 260 -25.15 4.63 -2.71
N GLU A 261 -25.21 4.65 -4.05
CA GLU A 261 -24.10 5.01 -4.96
C GLU A 261 -23.38 6.33 -4.61
N HIS A 262 -24.09 7.29 -4.00
CA HIS A 262 -23.55 8.58 -3.59
C HIS A 262 -23.98 9.01 -2.18
N SER A 263 -24.45 8.09 -1.34
CA SER A 263 -24.92 8.47 -0.01
C SER A 263 -23.73 8.75 0.93
N PRO A 264 -23.68 9.92 1.61
CA PRO A 264 -22.67 10.18 2.63
C PRO A 264 -22.95 9.44 3.95
N THR A 265 -24.16 8.91 4.11
CA THR A 265 -24.65 8.25 5.33
C THR A 265 -25.31 6.90 4.98
N VAL A 266 -25.67 6.12 6.00
CA VAL A 266 -26.46 4.89 5.80
C VAL A 266 -27.80 5.25 5.13
N ASP A 267 -28.05 4.65 3.97
CA ASP A 267 -29.25 4.84 3.13
C ASP A 267 -29.69 3.48 2.60
N VAL A 268 -30.64 2.86 3.30
CA VAL A 268 -31.15 1.52 3.00
C VAL A 268 -32.60 1.59 2.56
N ARG A 269 -32.88 1.19 1.32
CA ARG A 269 -34.22 1.09 0.77
C ARG A 269 -34.65 -0.35 0.65
N PHE A 270 -35.86 -0.64 1.11
CA PHE A 270 -36.43 -1.99 1.12
C PHE A 270 -37.95 -1.91 1.12
N GLU A 271 -38.59 -3.05 0.90
CA GLU A 271 -40.02 -3.19 1.11
C GLU A 271 -40.29 -4.15 2.25
N LEU A 272 -41.29 -3.81 3.06
CA LEU A 272 -41.65 -4.52 4.28
C LEU A 272 -43.07 -5.03 4.17
N ARG A 273 -43.29 -6.28 4.55
CA ARG A 273 -44.61 -6.89 4.69
C ARG A 273 -44.70 -7.63 6.02
N LEU A 274 -45.79 -7.41 6.73
CA LEU A 274 -46.07 -8.08 8.00
C LEU A 274 -47.21 -9.08 7.80
N LYS A 275 -46.91 -10.37 7.94
CA LYS A 275 -47.91 -11.44 7.90
C LYS A 275 -48.32 -11.80 9.31
N ALA A 276 -49.62 -11.79 9.57
CA ALA A 276 -50.21 -12.23 10.83
C ALA A 276 -51.10 -13.45 10.60
N PRO A 277 -51.26 -14.35 11.58
CA PRO A 277 -52.22 -15.44 11.50
C PRO A 277 -53.65 -14.90 11.31
N PRO A 278 -54.50 -15.61 10.55
CA PRO A 278 -55.91 -15.25 10.46
C PRO A 278 -56.55 -15.39 11.84
N MET A 279 -57.21 -14.31 12.29
CA MET A 279 -57.98 -14.11 13.54
C MET A 279 -57.32 -13.20 14.61
N LEU A 280 -57.92 -12.00 14.73
CA LEU A 280 -58.10 -11.17 15.94
C LEU A 280 -57.00 -10.22 16.42
N SER A 281 -55.88 -10.02 15.71
CA SER A 281 -54.95 -8.95 16.08
C SER A 281 -54.33 -8.26 14.88
N VAL A 282 -54.42 -6.93 14.87
CA VAL A 282 -53.68 -6.06 13.97
C VAL A 282 -52.29 -5.86 14.55
N TYR A 283 -51.31 -6.48 13.90
CA TYR A 283 -49.91 -6.17 14.14
C TYR A 283 -49.50 -4.94 13.35
N ARG A 284 -48.72 -4.06 13.98
CA ARG A 284 -48.06 -2.92 13.33
C ARG A 284 -46.57 -2.98 13.62
N LEU A 285 -45.77 -2.78 12.58
CA LEU A 285 -44.31 -2.68 12.64
C LEU A 285 -43.92 -1.29 12.18
N GLN A 286 -43.24 -0.55 13.05
CA GLN A 286 -42.62 0.74 12.72
C GLN A 286 -41.12 0.56 12.65
N ALA A 287 -40.49 0.88 11.51
CA ALA A 287 -39.04 0.86 11.31
C ALA A 287 -38.65 1.72 10.10
N GLY A 288 -37.54 2.48 10.18
CA GLY A 288 -37.02 3.27 9.06
C GLY A 288 -38.07 4.22 8.48
N GLY A 289 -38.67 5.04 9.35
CA GLY A 289 -39.70 6.03 8.97
C GLY A 289 -41.01 5.45 8.42
N ALA A 290 -41.12 4.13 8.25
CA ALA A 290 -42.28 3.46 7.67
C ALA A 290 -43.06 2.65 8.70
N GLU A 291 -44.37 2.52 8.47
CA GLU A 291 -45.27 1.68 9.25
C GLU A 291 -45.92 0.62 8.35
N ALA A 292 -45.69 -0.65 8.65
CA ALA A 292 -46.36 -1.78 8.01
C ALA A 292 -47.43 -2.34 8.94
N THR A 293 -48.63 -2.57 8.42
CA THR A 293 -49.77 -3.08 9.18
C THR A 293 -50.31 -4.36 8.55
N SER A 294 -50.51 -5.39 9.36
CA SER A 294 -51.05 -6.70 8.91
C SER A 294 -52.48 -6.65 8.35
N SER A 295 -53.29 -5.64 8.68
CA SER A 295 -54.66 -5.47 8.16
C SER A 295 -54.71 -5.02 6.69
N ARG A 296 -53.61 -4.52 6.13
CA ARG A 296 -53.54 -4.08 4.72
C ARG A 296 -53.37 -5.24 3.72
N GLY A 297 -53.50 -6.49 4.17
CA GLY A 297 -53.35 -7.67 3.32
C GLY A 297 -51.92 -7.81 2.78
N ASP A 298 -51.70 -8.77 1.90
CA ASP A 298 -50.38 -9.24 1.41
C ASP A 298 -49.50 -8.21 0.66
N ALA A 299 -49.79 -6.90 0.77
CA ALA A 299 -49.03 -5.84 0.13
C ALA A 299 -47.70 -5.55 0.87
N PHE A 300 -46.68 -5.26 0.07
CA PHE A 300 -45.43 -4.70 0.54
C PHE A 300 -45.56 -3.18 0.68
N VAL A 301 -44.95 -2.62 1.72
CA VAL A 301 -44.85 -1.18 1.96
C VAL A 301 -43.39 -0.78 1.80
N SER A 302 -43.13 0.21 0.95
CA SER A 302 -41.78 0.76 0.81
C SER A 302 -41.34 1.43 2.11
N ALA A 303 -40.11 1.14 2.53
CA ALA A 303 -39.48 1.68 3.72
C ALA A 303 -38.09 2.21 3.37
N HIS A 304 -37.63 3.18 4.16
CA HIS A 304 -36.34 3.83 3.96
C HIS A 304 -35.66 4.00 5.31
N TRP A 305 -34.67 3.16 5.60
CA TRP A 305 -33.89 3.32 6.81
C TRP A 305 -32.70 4.25 6.56
N ARG A 306 -32.74 5.40 7.25
CA ARG A 306 -31.69 6.42 7.25
C ARG A 306 -30.97 6.40 8.58
N GLN A 307 -29.74 6.94 8.58
CA GLN A 307 -28.89 7.05 9.77
C GLN A 307 -29.57 7.66 11.02
N GLU A 308 -30.49 8.61 10.84
CA GLU A 308 -31.22 9.28 11.93
C GLU A 308 -32.53 8.59 12.32
N GLU A 309 -33.00 7.64 11.50
CA GLU A 309 -34.30 6.99 11.61
C GLU A 309 -34.16 5.57 12.17
N GLY A 310 -33.25 5.42 13.14
CA GLY A 310 -33.06 4.19 13.89
C GLY A 310 -34.34 3.70 14.58
N GLY A 311 -34.24 2.53 15.16
CA GLY A 311 -35.28 1.93 15.98
C GLY A 311 -36.22 1.01 15.23
N ALA A 312 -36.88 0.14 15.99
CA ALA A 312 -38.00 -0.64 15.50
C ALA A 312 -38.96 -1.01 16.63
N THR A 313 -40.25 -0.95 16.37
CA THR A 313 -41.28 -1.35 17.34
C THR A 313 -42.28 -2.27 16.67
N LEU A 314 -42.56 -3.42 17.31
CA LEU A 314 -43.60 -4.36 16.90
C LEU A 314 -44.70 -4.33 17.96
N VAL A 315 -45.89 -3.90 17.57
CA VAL A 315 -47.06 -3.83 18.44
C VAL A 315 -48.17 -4.75 17.96
N ARG A 316 -48.95 -5.27 18.91
CA ARG A 316 -50.17 -6.04 18.69
C ARG A 316 -51.35 -5.25 19.25
N GLY A 317 -52.37 -5.01 18.44
CA GLY A 317 -53.57 -4.31 18.88
C GLY A 317 -54.83 -4.81 18.18
N GLY A 318 -55.98 -4.59 18.79
CA GLY A 318 -57.29 -4.73 18.13
C GLY A 318 -57.89 -3.36 17.85
N GLU A 319 -58.93 -3.26 17.01
CA GLU A 319 -59.66 -2.00 16.79
C GLU A 319 -60.24 -1.38 18.09
N ARG A 320 -60.40 -2.19 19.14
CA ARG A 320 -60.99 -1.79 20.43
C ARG A 320 -60.18 -2.25 21.65
N ALA A 321 -59.00 -2.82 21.46
CA ALA A 321 -58.18 -3.37 22.55
C ALA A 321 -56.95 -2.49 22.81
N GLU A 322 -56.45 -2.55 24.05
CA GLU A 322 -55.16 -1.94 24.42
C GLU A 322 -54.05 -2.44 23.48
N THR A 323 -53.17 -1.52 23.08
CA THR A 323 -52.01 -1.86 22.26
C THR A 323 -50.94 -2.47 23.15
N GLU A 324 -50.58 -3.70 22.87
CA GLU A 324 -49.51 -4.41 23.54
C GLU A 324 -48.22 -4.28 22.72
N VAL A 325 -47.17 -3.77 23.35
CA VAL A 325 -45.84 -3.69 22.73
C VAL A 325 -45.16 -5.04 22.88
N LEU A 326 -44.97 -5.75 21.77
CA LEU A 326 -44.31 -7.06 21.77
C LEU A 326 -42.79 -6.91 21.75
N VAL A 327 -42.28 -5.94 20.96
CA VAL A 327 -40.87 -5.59 20.88
C VAL A 327 -40.75 -4.09 20.85
N ASP A 328 -39.99 -3.53 21.78
CA ASP A 328 -39.58 -2.14 21.77
C ASP A 328 -38.06 -2.05 21.61
N LEU A 329 -37.64 -1.63 20.42
CA LEU A 329 -36.26 -1.30 20.10
C LEU A 329 -36.20 0.13 19.56
N SER A 330 -37.11 1.01 19.98
CA SER A 330 -37.18 2.39 19.50
C SER A 330 -35.92 3.22 19.80
N ALA A 331 -35.18 2.85 20.86
CA ALA A 331 -33.92 3.49 21.25
C ALA A 331 -32.67 2.89 20.58
N SER A 332 -32.80 1.84 19.76
CA SER A 332 -31.68 1.15 19.12
C SER A 332 -31.44 1.71 17.72
N ASP A 333 -30.23 2.17 17.43
CA ASP A 333 -29.84 2.65 16.09
C ASP A 333 -30.03 1.57 15.02
N TRP A 334 -29.92 0.30 15.41
CA TRP A 334 -30.09 -0.88 14.56
C TRP A 334 -31.33 -1.70 14.92
N GLY A 335 -32.38 -1.04 15.43
CA GLY A 335 -33.56 -1.69 15.98
C GLY A 335 -34.20 -2.72 15.04
N LEU A 336 -34.23 -2.45 13.72
CA LEU A 336 -34.76 -3.39 12.74
C LEU A 336 -33.89 -4.66 12.60
N LEU A 337 -32.56 -4.52 12.52
CA LEU A 337 -31.64 -5.68 12.49
C LEU A 337 -31.73 -6.48 13.79
N ARG A 338 -31.82 -5.82 14.94
CA ARG A 338 -32.03 -6.47 16.24
C ARG A 338 -33.37 -7.18 16.34
N MET A 339 -34.41 -6.62 15.73
CA MET A 339 -35.70 -7.28 15.68
C MET A 339 -35.59 -8.56 14.85
N ILE A 340 -35.01 -8.47 13.66
CA ILE A 340 -34.80 -9.61 12.76
C ILE A 340 -33.94 -10.70 13.41
N SER A 341 -32.89 -10.33 14.17
CA SER A 341 -32.04 -11.29 14.89
C SER A 341 -32.77 -12.08 15.97
N LYS A 342 -33.90 -11.57 16.49
CA LYS A 342 -34.77 -12.27 17.45
C LYS A 342 -35.76 -13.23 16.77
N GLY A 343 -35.99 -13.07 15.46
CA GLY A 343 -36.85 -13.93 14.66
C GLY A 343 -36.12 -15.18 14.16
N GLU A 344 -36.88 -16.23 13.85
CA GLU A 344 -36.38 -17.43 13.19
C GLU A 344 -36.42 -17.23 11.68
N TYR A 345 -35.28 -17.31 11.00
CA TYR A 345 -35.22 -17.20 9.55
C TYR A 345 -35.90 -18.42 8.91
N THR A 346 -36.92 -18.17 8.10
CA THR A 346 -37.76 -19.21 7.47
C THR A 346 -37.45 -19.44 6.00
N GLY A 347 -36.55 -18.63 5.41
CA GLY A 347 -36.05 -18.81 4.06
C GLY A 347 -36.17 -17.57 3.17
N GLU A 348 -35.75 -17.75 1.93
CA GLU A 348 -35.80 -16.79 0.84
C GLU A 348 -36.62 -17.35 -0.32
N GLY A 349 -37.48 -16.51 -0.91
CA GLY A 349 -38.20 -16.84 -2.15
C GLY A 349 -38.54 -15.57 -2.93
N ASP A 350 -38.28 -15.57 -4.24
CA ASP A 350 -38.49 -14.41 -5.12
C ASP A 350 -37.82 -13.11 -4.60
N GLY A 351 -36.63 -13.23 -4.00
CA GLY A 351 -35.90 -12.12 -3.37
C GLY A 351 -36.57 -11.56 -2.11
N VAL A 352 -37.49 -12.30 -1.50
CA VAL A 352 -38.13 -11.97 -0.22
C VAL A 352 -37.56 -12.86 0.87
N HIS A 353 -37.02 -12.23 1.90
CA HIS A 353 -36.53 -12.90 3.11
C HIS A 353 -37.62 -12.87 4.19
N SER A 354 -37.79 -13.96 4.93
CA SER A 354 -38.89 -14.12 5.89
C SER A 354 -38.39 -14.56 7.26
N TRP A 355 -38.85 -13.89 8.32
CA TRP A 355 -38.54 -14.23 9.71
C TRP A 355 -39.81 -14.40 10.52
N GLU A 356 -39.94 -15.52 11.23
CA GLU A 356 -41.07 -15.84 12.11
C GLU A 356 -40.76 -15.52 13.57
N PHE A 357 -41.74 -14.95 14.27
CA PHE A 357 -41.60 -14.44 15.63
C PHE A 357 -42.45 -15.26 16.58
N ALA A 358 -41.86 -16.26 17.24
CA ALA A 358 -42.58 -17.14 18.15
C ALA A 358 -43.28 -16.35 19.29
N PRO A 359 -44.59 -16.56 19.53
CA PRO A 359 -45.36 -15.78 20.51
C PRO A 359 -44.88 -15.97 21.95
N GLU A 360 -44.26 -17.12 22.24
CA GLU A 360 -43.69 -17.45 23.55
C GLU A 360 -42.53 -16.53 23.93
N ARG A 361 -41.74 -16.07 22.93
CA ARG A 361 -40.68 -15.08 23.13
C ARG A 361 -41.21 -13.68 23.48
N PHE A 362 -42.52 -13.47 23.29
CA PHE A 362 -43.24 -12.22 23.58
C PHE A 362 -44.31 -12.41 24.67
N GLY A 363 -44.17 -13.44 25.51
CA GLY A 363 -45.06 -13.65 26.67
C GLY A 363 -46.45 -14.22 26.36
N SER A 364 -46.75 -14.56 25.10
CA SER A 364 -48.05 -15.14 24.72
C SER A 364 -47.99 -16.68 24.73
N ARG A 365 -48.83 -17.31 25.56
CA ARG A 365 -48.75 -18.75 25.86
C ARG A 365 -49.25 -19.70 24.76
N ARG A 366 -49.93 -19.22 23.69
CA ARG A 366 -50.42 -20.04 22.56
C ARG A 366 -50.64 -19.19 21.31
N GLY A 367 -50.14 -19.62 20.15
CA GLY A 367 -50.45 -19.04 18.84
C GLY A 367 -49.36 -19.27 17.79
N LYS A 368 -49.64 -19.01 16.51
CA LYS A 368 -48.59 -18.77 15.51
C LYS A 368 -48.11 -17.33 15.65
N GLY A 369 -46.81 -17.12 15.42
CA GLY A 369 -46.18 -15.80 15.47
C GLY A 369 -46.62 -14.84 14.38
N ALA A 370 -46.22 -13.57 14.49
CA ALA A 370 -46.15 -12.71 13.31
C ALA A 370 -44.93 -13.11 12.47
N ALA A 371 -44.99 -12.89 11.17
CA ALA A 371 -43.84 -13.04 10.28
C ALA A 371 -43.53 -11.71 9.60
N ILE A 372 -42.26 -11.29 9.68
CA ILE A 372 -41.76 -10.13 8.96
C ILE A 372 -41.17 -10.65 7.65
N GLN A 373 -41.57 -10.04 6.55
CA GLN A 373 -41.04 -10.32 5.23
C GLN A 373 -40.43 -9.06 4.64
N ILE A 374 -39.19 -9.16 4.19
CA ILE A 374 -38.44 -8.03 3.64
C ILE A 374 -37.97 -8.37 2.24
N ARG A 375 -38.26 -7.46 1.31
CA ARG A 375 -37.64 -7.44 -0.01
C ARG A 375 -36.56 -6.35 0.01
N PRO A 376 -35.27 -6.71 0.09
CA PRO A 376 -34.20 -5.73 0.04
C PRO A 376 -34.13 -5.06 -1.34
N GLY A 377 -33.40 -3.95 -1.42
CA GLY A 377 -33.03 -3.33 -2.69
C GLY A 377 -31.97 -4.15 -3.43
N ALA A 378 -30.87 -3.50 -3.83
CA ALA A 378 -29.83 -4.14 -4.63
C ALA A 378 -29.05 -5.23 -3.86
N ARG A 379 -28.82 -5.03 -2.55
CA ARG A 379 -28.17 -5.99 -1.65
C ARG A 379 -28.98 -6.14 -0.38
N ASN A 380 -28.87 -7.28 0.28
CA ASN A 380 -29.57 -7.57 1.53
C ASN A 380 -28.77 -7.11 2.75
N PRO A 381 -29.07 -5.96 3.38
CA PRO A 381 -28.41 -5.52 4.61
C PRO A 381 -28.90 -6.29 5.84
N PHE A 382 -29.93 -7.15 5.71
CA PHE A 382 -30.54 -7.90 6.81
C PHE A 382 -29.93 -9.29 7.00
N ASP A 383 -28.94 -9.66 6.18
CA ASP A 383 -28.11 -10.83 6.43
C ASP A 383 -27.11 -10.53 7.56
N LEU A 384 -27.35 -11.07 8.76
CA LEU A 384 -26.48 -10.84 9.91
C LEU A 384 -25.10 -11.50 9.76
N THR A 385 -24.98 -12.51 8.90
CA THR A 385 -23.69 -13.19 8.66
C THR A 385 -22.70 -12.25 7.98
N LEU A 386 -23.20 -11.27 7.22
CA LEU A 386 -22.42 -10.23 6.58
C LEU A 386 -21.56 -9.44 7.59
N TYR A 387 -22.16 -9.01 8.69
CA TYR A 387 -21.48 -8.20 9.70
C TYR A 387 -20.60 -9.05 10.60
N ALA A 388 -21.10 -10.22 11.02
CA ALA A 388 -20.34 -11.13 11.87
C ALA A 388 -19.08 -11.67 11.18
N ALA A 389 -19.11 -11.83 9.85
CA ALA A 389 -17.97 -12.27 9.05
C ALA A 389 -16.86 -11.20 8.96
N PHE A 390 -17.18 -9.91 9.16
CA PHE A 390 -16.20 -8.84 9.10
C PHE A 390 -15.37 -8.83 10.38
N GLN A 391 -14.18 -9.44 10.31
CA GLN A 391 -13.23 -9.55 11.41
C GLN A 391 -11.82 -9.24 10.88
N PRO A 392 -11.45 -7.95 10.74
CA PRO A 392 -10.06 -7.58 10.48
C PRO A 392 -9.18 -8.02 11.65
N GLY A 393 -8.12 -8.78 11.36
CA GLY A 393 -7.19 -9.34 12.34
C GLY A 393 -7.52 -10.76 12.74
#